data_AF-A0A4Q0ST32-F1
#
_entry.id   AF-A0A4Q0ST32-F1
#
_cell.length_a   1.000
_cell.length_b   1.000
_cell.length_c   1.000
_cell.angle_alpha   90.00
_cell.angle_beta   90.00
_cell.angle_gamma   90.00
#
_symmetry.space_group_name_H-M   'P 1'
#
loop_
_entity.id
_entity.type
_entity.pdbx_description
1 polymer ?
#
loop_
_entity_poly.entity_id
_entity_poly.type
_entity_poly.pdbx_seq_one_letter_code
_entity_poly.pdbx_strand_id
1 'polypeptide(L)'
;MWHWTDGEIGDKTQYVKVDLQSGQVAEAERLTSVLEDTPRDDPDSGISVQDIGEHDIEGIRANGVRTTTIHLHGTDKPEISVREVWTSAPMRLVLKVVDTSPGGEMTVSGLEHISLSPDTALFRPPVERILRHWKDGGVYAKPDLECLTTWMVR
;
A
#
# COMPACT_ATOMS: atom_id res chain seq x y z
N MET A 1 -25.28 -10.33 9.05
CA MET A 1 -24.62 -9.04 8.79
C MET A 1 -23.17 -9.21 9.18
N TRP A 2 -22.24 -9.11 8.24
CA TRP A 2 -20.82 -9.35 8.48
C TRP A 2 -20.15 -8.02 8.81
N HIS A 3 -19.65 -7.89 10.04
CA HIS A 3 -18.76 -6.79 10.41
C HIS A 3 -17.34 -7.35 10.46
N TRP A 4 -16.46 -6.82 9.63
CA TRP A 4 -15.02 -7.05 9.73
C TRP A 4 -14.42 -5.92 10.58
N THR A 5 -13.75 -6.29 11.66
CA THR A 5 -12.81 -5.41 12.38
C THR A 5 -11.50 -6.16 12.43
N ASP A 6 -10.55 -5.78 11.58
CA ASP A 6 -9.18 -6.27 11.64
C ASP A 6 -8.34 -5.32 12.50
N GLY A 7 -7.97 -5.84 13.66
CA GLY A 7 -7.11 -5.28 14.70
C GLY A 7 -6.92 -6.38 15.74
N GLU A 8 -5.92 -6.24 16.62
CA GLU A 8 -5.37 -7.24 17.57
C GLU A 8 -6.36 -7.85 18.61
N ILE A 9 -7.67 -7.76 18.37
CA ILE A 9 -8.76 -8.43 19.08
C ILE A 9 -9.23 -9.70 18.31
N GLY A 10 -8.68 -9.97 17.11
CA GLY A 10 -9.04 -11.12 16.27
C GLY A 10 -8.84 -12.51 16.92
N ASP A 11 -8.00 -12.59 17.97
CA ASP A 11 -7.67 -13.86 18.64
C ASP A 11 -8.66 -14.26 19.77
N LYS A 12 -9.71 -13.46 20.01
CA LYS A 12 -10.81 -13.81 20.92
C LYS A 12 -12.15 -13.70 20.22
N THR A 13 -12.34 -14.49 19.16
CA THR A 13 -13.68 -14.75 18.63
C THR A 13 -14.47 -15.56 19.66
N GLN A 14 -15.16 -14.88 20.57
CA GLN A 14 -16.20 -15.51 21.39
C GLN A 14 -17.42 -15.75 20.50
N TYR A 15 -17.57 -16.98 20.01
CA TYR A 15 -18.82 -17.41 19.42
C TYR A 15 -19.85 -17.55 20.54
N VAL A 16 -20.76 -16.59 20.65
CA VAL A 16 -21.96 -16.73 21.48
C VAL A 16 -22.95 -17.56 20.68
N LYS A 17 -23.04 -18.85 20.99
CA LYS A 17 -24.09 -19.73 20.47
C LYS A 17 -25.40 -19.33 21.16
N VAL A 18 -26.19 -18.49 20.50
CA VAL A 18 -27.53 -18.13 20.97
C VAL A 18 -28.49 -19.21 20.48
N ASP A 19 -28.85 -20.15 21.36
CA ASP A 19 -29.90 -21.13 21.07
C ASP A 19 -31.27 -20.43 21.15
N LEU A 20 -31.74 -19.90 20.02
CA LEU A 20 -33.05 -19.25 19.91
C LEU A 20 -34.15 -20.32 19.90
N GLN A 21 -35.17 -20.13 20.75
CA GLN A 21 -36.35 -20.98 20.72
C GLN A 21 -37.19 -20.68 19.47
N SER A 22 -37.92 -21.68 18.95
CA SER A 22 -38.71 -21.57 17.71
C SER A 22 -39.72 -20.41 17.70
N GLY A 23 -40.27 -20.04 18.86
CA GLY A 23 -41.13 -18.86 18.99
C GLY A 23 -40.41 -17.52 18.85
N GLN A 24 -39.12 -17.46 19.20
CA GLN A 24 -38.28 -16.26 19.04
C GLN A 24 -37.84 -16.09 17.58
N VAL A 25 -37.70 -17.18 16.83
CA VAL A 25 -37.43 -17.15 15.39
C VAL A 25 -38.64 -16.62 14.63
N ALA A 26 -39.84 -17.11 14.94
CA ALA A 26 -41.08 -16.64 14.29
C ALA A 26 -41.37 -15.15 14.59
N GLU A 27 -41.06 -14.69 15.81
CA GLU A 27 -41.22 -13.28 16.17
C GLU A 27 -40.14 -12.40 15.50
N ALA A 28 -38.90 -12.90 15.39
CA ALA A 28 -37.85 -12.23 14.63
C ALA A 28 -38.23 -12.08 13.15
N GLU A 29 -38.74 -13.15 12.52
CA GLU A 29 -39.24 -13.12 11.13
C GLU A 29 -40.35 -12.09 10.96
N ARG A 30 -41.34 -12.09 11.87
CA ARG A 30 -42.44 -11.12 11.86
C ARG A 30 -41.96 -9.68 12.00
N LEU A 31 -40.98 -9.44 12.87
CA LEU A 31 -40.41 -8.10 13.08
C LEU A 31 -39.53 -7.65 11.90
N THR A 32 -38.83 -8.58 11.25
CA THR A 32 -38.02 -8.26 10.05
C THR A 32 -38.84 -8.16 8.77
N SER A 33 -40.04 -8.75 8.71
CA SER A 33 -40.96 -8.68 7.58
C SER A 33 -41.53 -7.27 7.34
N VAL A 34 -41.41 -6.36 8.30
CA VAL A 34 -41.94 -4.97 8.23
C VAL A 34 -40.83 -3.97 7.88
N LEU A 35 -39.57 -4.41 7.82
CA LEU A 35 -38.50 -3.56 7.31
C LEU A 35 -38.72 -3.37 5.80
N GLU A 36 -39.02 -2.15 5.40
CA GLU A 36 -38.94 -1.74 4.00
C GLU A 36 -37.57 -2.15 3.45
N ASP A 37 -37.55 -2.62 2.20
CA ASP A 37 -36.33 -2.94 1.47
C ASP A 37 -35.54 -1.62 1.34
N THR A 38 -34.70 -1.32 2.34
CA THR A 38 -33.83 -0.16 2.31
C THR A 38 -33.06 -0.24 1.01
N PRO A 39 -33.03 0.84 0.20
CA PRO A 39 -32.24 0.86 -1.02
C PRO A 39 -30.87 0.30 -0.67
N ARG A 40 -30.44 -0.75 -1.38
CA ARG A 40 -29.02 -1.11 -1.37
C ARG A 40 -28.31 0.15 -1.82
N ASP A 41 -27.61 0.81 -0.88
CA ASP A 41 -26.56 1.75 -1.22
C ASP A 41 -25.48 0.93 -1.92
N ASP A 42 -25.71 0.62 -3.19
CA ASP A 42 -24.66 0.10 -4.05
C ASP A 42 -23.57 1.18 -4.05
N PRO A 43 -22.33 0.82 -3.69
CA PRO A 43 -21.30 1.83 -3.49
C PRO A 43 -21.03 2.53 -4.82
N ASP A 44 -21.23 3.85 -4.86
CA ASP A 44 -20.91 4.66 -6.02
C ASP A 44 -19.45 4.45 -6.46
N SER A 45 -19.22 4.36 -7.77
CA SER A 45 -17.86 4.34 -8.31
C SER A 45 -17.11 5.57 -7.85
N GLY A 46 -15.90 5.41 -7.34
CA GLY A 46 -15.16 6.57 -6.84
C GLY A 46 -13.84 6.24 -6.20
N ILE A 47 -13.15 7.32 -5.85
CA ILE A 47 -11.90 7.30 -5.10
C ILE A 47 -12.16 8.02 -3.78
N SER A 48 -11.91 7.34 -2.67
CA SER A 48 -11.95 7.91 -1.33
C SER A 48 -10.55 7.93 -0.75
N VAL A 49 -10.16 9.06 -0.16
CA VAL A 49 -8.88 9.23 0.51
C VAL A 49 -9.15 9.55 1.97
N GLN A 50 -8.54 8.78 2.86
CA GLN A 50 -8.71 8.87 4.30
C GLN A 50 -7.35 8.95 4.99
N ASP A 51 -7.20 9.91 5.89
CA ASP A 51 -6.09 9.91 6.85
C ASP A 51 -6.35 8.81 7.90
N ILE A 52 -5.43 7.86 8.02
CA ILE A 52 -5.53 6.74 8.97
C ILE A 52 -4.65 6.96 10.21
N GLY A 53 -4.12 8.18 10.36
CA GLY A 53 -3.41 8.64 11.55
C GLY A 53 -1.93 8.29 11.57
N GLU A 54 -1.37 8.38 12.77
CA GLU A 54 0.05 8.14 13.02
C GLU A 54 0.31 6.73 13.52
N HIS A 55 1.40 6.13 13.06
CA HIS A 55 1.91 4.87 13.58
C HIS A 55 3.44 4.85 13.57
N ASP A 56 4.05 4.15 14.52
CA ASP A 56 5.50 3.96 14.57
C ASP A 56 5.90 2.74 13.74
N ILE A 57 6.80 2.93 12.77
CA ILE A 57 7.38 1.87 11.95
C ILE A 57 8.88 1.82 12.24
N GLU A 58 9.34 0.73 12.86
CA GLU A 58 10.74 0.58 13.31
C GLU A 58 11.24 1.74 14.19
N GLY A 59 10.35 2.29 15.03
CA GLY A 59 10.65 3.45 15.89
C GLY A 59 10.65 4.80 15.16
N ILE A 60 10.20 4.84 13.90
CA ILE A 60 10.04 6.06 13.11
C ILE A 60 8.55 6.37 12.98
N ARG A 61 8.17 7.55 13.48
CA ARG A 61 6.81 8.06 13.36
C ARG A 61 6.43 8.31 11.90
N ALA A 62 5.36 7.66 11.46
CA ALA A 62 4.83 7.75 10.11
C ALA A 62 3.35 8.11 10.11
N ASN A 63 2.93 8.93 9.14
CA ASN A 63 1.54 9.23 8.86
C ASN A 63 1.03 8.29 7.77
N GLY A 64 -0.12 7.68 7.99
CA GLY A 64 -0.77 6.80 7.04
C GLY A 64 -1.86 7.52 6.27
N VAL A 65 -1.93 7.27 4.96
CA VAL A 65 -3.06 7.65 4.12
C VAL A 65 -3.60 6.40 3.43
N ARG A 66 -4.90 6.16 3.53
CA ARG A 66 -5.60 5.09 2.84
C ARG A 66 -6.40 5.66 1.67
N THR A 67 -6.18 5.10 0.49
CA THR A 67 -6.94 5.35 -0.72
C THR A 67 -7.75 4.12 -1.07
N THR A 68 -9.07 4.23 -1.04
CA THR A 68 -9.99 3.18 -1.49
C THR A 68 -10.52 3.55 -2.86
N THR A 69 -10.39 2.64 -3.82
CA THR A 69 -10.90 2.83 -5.17
C THR A 69 -11.97 1.77 -5.45
N ILE A 70 -13.17 2.23 -5.80
CA ILE A 70 -14.31 1.39 -6.14
C ILE A 70 -14.55 1.50 -7.64
N HIS A 71 -14.32 0.40 -8.35
CA HIS A 71 -14.61 0.28 -9.78
C HIS A 71 -15.94 -0.46 -9.95
N LEU A 72 -16.90 0.22 -10.58
CA LEU A 72 -18.16 -0.39 -11.02
C LEU A 72 -18.04 -0.73 -12.50
N HIS A 73 -18.08 -2.01 -12.84
CA HIS A 73 -18.15 -2.49 -14.21
C HIS A 73 -19.56 -3.03 -14.47
N GLY A 74 -20.50 -2.17 -14.89
CA GLY A 74 -21.85 -2.59 -15.27
C GLY A 74 -22.60 -3.35 -14.16
N THR A 75 -23.31 -4.42 -14.51
CA THR A 75 -24.15 -5.24 -13.61
C THR A 75 -23.35 -6.18 -12.69
N ASP A 76 -22.02 -6.11 -12.73
CA ASP A 76 -21.14 -6.97 -11.94
C ASP A 76 -20.86 -6.39 -10.55
N LYS A 77 -20.38 -7.27 -9.65
CA LYS A 77 -20.01 -6.90 -8.28
C LYS A 77 -18.94 -5.79 -8.30
N PRO A 78 -18.99 -4.83 -7.35
CA PRO A 78 -17.99 -3.77 -7.25
C PRO A 78 -16.59 -4.35 -7.01
N GLU A 79 -15.62 -3.92 -7.80
CA GLU A 79 -14.21 -4.21 -7.60
C GLU A 79 -13.60 -3.14 -6.69
N ILE A 80 -13.24 -3.51 -5.46
CA ILE A 80 -12.71 -2.58 -4.46
C ILE A 80 -11.22 -2.85 -4.27
N SER A 81 -10.39 -1.85 -4.57
CA SER A 81 -8.97 -1.88 -4.23
C SER A 81 -8.65 -0.89 -3.13
N VAL A 82 -7.70 -1.23 -2.27
CA VAL A 82 -7.27 -0.38 -1.15
C VAL A 82 -5.76 -0.23 -1.21
N ARG A 83 -5.28 1.01 -1.13
CA ARG A 83 -3.86 1.34 -1.02
C ARG A 83 -3.63 2.14 0.24
N GLU A 84 -2.72 1.69 1.09
CA GLU A 84 -2.24 2.45 2.24
C GLU A 84 -0.80 2.86 2.01
N VAL A 85 -0.49 4.12 2.29
CA VAL A 85 0.85 4.68 2.17
C VAL A 85 1.24 5.28 3.51
N TRP A 86 2.32 4.76 4.09
CA TRP A 86 2.89 5.22 5.35
C TRP A 86 4.14 6.04 5.09
N THR A 87 4.09 7.32 5.43
CA THR A 87 5.16 8.29 5.15
C THR A 87 5.78 8.79 6.45
N SER A 88 7.10 8.67 6.57
CA SER A 88 7.88 9.23 7.67
C SER A 88 7.76 10.75 7.71
N ALA A 89 7.25 11.29 8.82
CA ALA A 89 7.23 12.73 9.05
C ALA A 89 8.64 13.35 9.08
N PRO A 90 9.63 12.79 9.81
CA PRO A 90 10.97 13.39 9.88
C PRO A 90 11.79 13.23 8.60
N MET A 91 11.70 12.09 7.91
CA MET A 91 12.53 11.81 6.72
C MET A 91 11.88 12.25 5.41
N ARG A 92 10.55 12.44 5.40
CA ARG A 92 9.74 12.66 4.19
C ARG A 92 9.88 11.51 3.17
N LEU A 93 10.03 10.28 3.67
CA LEU A 93 10.14 9.06 2.86
C LEU A 93 8.95 8.16 3.10
N VAL A 94 8.51 7.46 2.05
CA VAL A 94 7.54 6.35 2.19
C VAL A 94 8.25 5.17 2.83
N LEU A 95 7.76 4.73 3.98
CA LEU A 95 8.32 3.60 4.72
C LEU A 95 7.65 2.29 4.34
N LYS A 96 6.33 2.31 4.13
CA LYS A 96 5.53 1.12 3.85
C LYS A 96 4.36 1.46 2.94
N VAL A 97 4.06 0.55 2.02
CA VAL A 97 2.87 0.55 1.18
C VAL A 97 2.17 -0.79 1.35
N VAL A 98 0.86 -0.73 1.56
CA VAL A 98 -0.01 -1.91 1.63
C VAL A 98 -1.03 -1.79 0.52
N ASP A 99 -1.00 -2.71 -0.43
CA ASP A 99 -1.95 -2.78 -1.53
C ASP A 99 -2.85 -4.01 -1.35
N THR A 100 -4.16 -3.82 -1.41
CA THR A 100 -5.16 -4.89 -1.41
C THR A 100 -5.85 -4.89 -2.77
N SER A 101 -5.73 -5.99 -3.51
CA SER A 101 -6.38 -6.17 -4.81
C SER A 101 -7.89 -6.40 -4.66
N PRO A 102 -8.69 -6.18 -5.72
CA PRO A 102 -10.12 -6.52 -5.71
C PRO A 102 -10.42 -8.00 -5.39
N GLY A 103 -9.46 -8.89 -5.64
CA GLY A 103 -9.54 -10.32 -5.27
C GLY A 103 -9.27 -10.59 -3.78
N GLY A 104 -8.92 -9.57 -3.00
CA GLY A 104 -8.55 -9.68 -1.59
C GLY A 104 -7.09 -10.05 -1.34
N GLU A 105 -6.25 -10.13 -2.38
CA GLU A 105 -4.83 -10.39 -2.20
C GLU A 105 -4.13 -9.14 -1.66
N MET A 106 -3.43 -9.29 -0.53
CA MET A 106 -2.70 -8.22 0.13
C MET A 106 -1.20 -8.32 -0.19
N THR A 107 -0.65 -7.24 -0.72
CA THR A 107 0.79 -7.06 -0.96
C THR A 107 1.33 -5.98 -0.05
N VAL A 108 2.38 -6.29 0.70
CA VAL A 108 3.09 -5.34 1.56
C VAL A 108 4.47 -5.09 0.99
N SER A 109 4.81 -3.83 0.75
CA SER A 109 6.13 -3.39 0.30
C SER A 109 6.64 -2.31 1.23
N GLY A 110 7.92 -2.34 1.60
CA GLY A 110 8.45 -1.35 2.53
C GLY A 110 9.96 -1.37 2.64
N LEU A 111 10.48 -0.37 3.34
CA LEU A 111 11.86 -0.33 3.80
C LEU A 111 11.97 -1.11 5.10
N GLU A 112 13.04 -1.88 5.23
CA GLU A 112 13.39 -2.60 6.45
C GLU A 112 14.75 -2.13 6.94
N HIS A 113 15.01 -2.30 8.24
CA HIS A 113 16.27 -1.92 8.88
C HIS A 113 16.63 -0.44 8.69
N ILE A 114 15.66 0.43 8.93
CA ILE A 114 15.79 1.87 8.70
C ILE A 114 16.63 2.50 9.81
N SER A 115 17.62 3.30 9.44
CA SER A 115 18.44 4.07 10.38
C SER A 115 18.43 5.55 10.04
N LEU A 116 18.16 6.38 11.05
CA LEU A 116 18.28 7.85 10.97
C LEU A 116 19.74 8.32 11.04
N SER A 117 20.67 7.41 11.35
CA SER A 117 22.11 7.70 11.48
C SER A 117 22.92 6.60 10.81
N PRO A 118 22.87 6.50 9.46
CA PRO A 118 23.59 5.48 8.73
C PRO A 118 25.10 5.69 8.82
N ASP A 119 25.86 4.60 8.83
CA ASP A 119 27.33 4.67 8.80
C ASP A 119 27.81 5.25 7.47
N THR A 120 28.62 6.30 7.53
CA THR A 120 29.26 6.93 6.38
C THR A 120 30.09 5.95 5.55
N ALA A 121 30.58 4.85 6.14
CA ALA A 121 31.33 3.82 5.45
C ALA A 121 30.49 3.09 4.38
N LEU A 122 29.16 3.00 4.54
CA LEU A 122 28.25 2.39 3.56
C LEU A 122 28.24 3.14 2.22
N PHE A 123 28.58 4.42 2.24
CA PHE A 123 28.61 5.28 1.06
C PHE A 123 30.01 5.37 0.42
N ARG A 124 30.98 4.61 0.93
CA ARG A 124 32.31 4.51 0.33
C ARG A 124 32.31 3.40 -0.73
N PRO A 125 33.02 3.60 -1.84
CA PRO A 125 33.17 2.53 -2.83
C PRO A 125 33.90 1.33 -2.19
N PRO A 126 33.55 0.09 -2.59
CA PRO A 126 34.31 -1.09 -2.20
C PRO A 126 35.78 -0.95 -2.59
N VAL A 127 36.68 -1.52 -1.77
CA VAL A 127 38.14 -1.41 -1.93
C VAL A 127 38.63 -1.94 -3.29
N GLU A 128 37.90 -2.89 -3.88
CA GLU A 128 38.24 -3.51 -5.16
C GLU A 128 37.80 -2.71 -6.39
N ARG A 129 37.05 -1.61 -6.21
CA ARG A 129 36.58 -0.80 -7.34
C ARG A 129 37.59 0.28 -7.71
N ILE A 130 38.04 0.26 -8.97
CA ILE A 130 38.84 1.33 -9.55
C ILE A 130 37.90 2.49 -9.87
N LEU A 131 38.01 3.58 -9.11
CA LEU A 131 37.29 4.81 -9.36
C LEU A 131 37.96 5.51 -10.55
N ARG A 132 37.33 5.46 -11.74
CA ARG A 132 37.81 6.18 -12.92
C ARG A 132 37.20 7.58 -12.92
N HIS A 133 38.03 8.60 -12.96
CA HIS A 133 37.55 9.98 -13.09
C HIS A 133 37.07 10.19 -14.52
N TRP A 134 36.00 10.95 -14.74
CA TRP A 134 35.48 11.21 -16.09
C TRP A 134 36.47 11.96 -16.99
N LYS A 135 37.47 12.63 -16.39
CA LYS A 135 38.60 13.28 -17.08
C LYS A 135 39.76 12.33 -17.39
N ASP A 136 39.80 11.15 -16.77
CA ASP A 136 40.78 10.12 -17.12
C ASP A 136 40.36 9.61 -18.49
N GLY A 137 41.01 10.12 -19.54
CA GLY A 137 40.61 9.96 -20.93
C GLY A 137 40.19 8.52 -21.22
N GLY A 138 38.92 8.34 -21.56
CA GLY A 138 38.37 7.03 -21.89
C GLY A 138 39.15 6.46 -23.08
N VAL A 139 39.92 5.39 -22.84
CA VAL A 139 40.61 4.65 -23.91
C VAL A 139 39.62 4.20 -24.99
N TYR A 140 38.35 4.03 -24.61
CA TYR A 140 37.24 3.66 -25.49
C TYR A 140 36.62 4.83 -26.26
N ALA A 141 36.72 6.07 -25.75
CA ALA A 141 36.13 7.23 -26.43
C ALA A 141 37.09 7.89 -27.42
N LYS A 142 38.40 7.61 -27.34
CA LYS A 142 39.38 8.15 -28.30
C LYS A 142 39.05 7.79 -29.76
N PRO A 143 38.81 6.51 -30.10
CA PRO A 143 38.45 6.13 -31.48
C PRO A 143 37.14 6.79 -31.94
N ASP A 144 36.13 6.84 -31.07
CA ASP A 144 34.83 7.44 -31.39
C ASP A 144 34.94 8.97 -31.60
N LEU A 145 35.73 9.66 -30.77
CA LEU A 145 36.00 11.09 -30.89
C LEU A 145 36.83 11.39 -32.15
N GLU A 146 37.81 10.55 -32.49
CA GLU A 146 38.56 10.65 -33.75
C GLU A 146 37.61 10.49 -34.96
N CYS A 147 36.72 9.50 -34.95
CA CYS A 147 35.70 9.33 -36.00
C CYS A 147 34.76 10.54 -36.12
N LEU A 148 34.32 11.14 -35.01
CA LEU A 148 33.49 12.35 -35.03
C LEU A 148 34.22 13.55 -35.63
N THR A 149 35.53 13.70 -35.38
CA THR A 149 36.31 14.79 -36.00
C THR A 149 36.43 14.64 -37.52
N THR A 150 36.50 13.40 -38.04
CA THR A 150 36.46 13.17 -39.49
C THR A 150 35.09 13.42 -40.12
N TRP A 151 34.01 13.31 -39.34
CA TRP A 151 32.64 13.54 -39.83
C TRP A 151 32.29 15.03 -40.00
N MET A 152 32.91 15.92 -39.22
CA MET A 152 32.69 17.38 -39.31
C MET A 152 33.49 18.06 -40.44
N VAL A 153 34.26 17.30 -41.22
CA VAL A 153 34.97 17.80 -42.42
C VAL A 153 34.29 17.26 -43.68
N ARG A 154 33.11 17.79 -44.00
CA ARG A 154 32.62 18.02 -45.38
C ARG A 154 31.32 18.81 -45.40
#